data_AF-A0A2M7QXI5-F1
#
_entry.id   AF-A0A2M7QXI5-F1
#
_cell.length_a   1.000
_cell.length_b   1.000
_cell.length_c   1.000
_cell.angle_alpha   90.00
_cell.angle_beta   90.00
_cell.angle_gamma   90.00
#
_symmetry.space_group_name_H-M   'P 1'
#
loop_
_entity.id
_entity.type
_entity.pdbx_description
1 polymer ?
#
loop_
_entity_poly.entity_id
_entity_poly.type
_entity_poly.pdbx_seq_one_letter_code
_entity_poly.pdbx_strand_id
1 'polypeptide(L)'
;MPIVIRAKQNDSTNDVIKRFKRAVTQVDIVQKAKDAAFFISKASMRASKRMDMNRLRRRARSLKRMKNVSELSLQRINDRLH
;
A
#
# COMPACT_ATOMS: atom_id res chain seq x y z
N MET A 1 8.71 8.32 -11.73
CA MET A 1 8.28 7.12 -12.49
C MET A 1 6.83 7.33 -12.94
N PRO A 2 6.55 7.37 -14.24
CA PRO A 2 5.18 7.50 -14.73
C PRO A 2 4.42 6.17 -14.56
N ILE A 3 3.19 6.23 -14.03
CA ILE A 3 2.27 5.09 -14.03
C ILE A 3 1.40 5.22 -15.28
N VAL A 4 1.58 4.28 -16.21
CA VAL A 4 0.81 4.24 -17.46
C VAL A 4 -0.04 2.97 -17.47
N ILE A 5 -1.36 3.12 -17.59
CA ILE A 5 -2.29 2.00 -17.75
C ILE A 5 -2.98 2.13 -19.09
N ARG A 6 -2.77 1.13 -19.94
CA ARG A 6 -3.42 1.03 -21.24
C ARG A 6 -4.78 0.35 -21.06
N ALA A 7 -5.81 0.93 -21.65
CA ALA A 7 -7.14 0.32 -21.72
C ALA A 7 -7.13 -0.81 -22.76
N LYS A 8 -7.88 -1.89 -22.50
CA LYS A 8 -8.18 -2.92 -23.50
C LYS A 8 -9.56 -2.67 -24.10
N GLN A 9 -9.82 -3.28 -25.26
CA GLN A 9 -11.02 -3.06 -26.07
C GLN A 9 -12.35 -3.28 -25.31
N ASN A 10 -12.37 -4.17 -24.31
CA ASN A 10 -13.57 -4.50 -23.52
C ASN A 10 -13.53 -3.91 -22.09
N ASP A 11 -12.57 -3.04 -21.76
CA ASP A 11 -12.51 -2.47 -20.42
C ASP A 11 -13.50 -1.30 -20.28
N SER A 12 -14.30 -1.35 -19.22
CA SER A 12 -15.04 -0.16 -18.78
C SER A 12 -14.06 0.89 -18.24
N THR A 13 -14.40 2.17 -18.41
CA THR A 13 -13.69 3.31 -17.80
C THR A 13 -13.46 3.10 -16.30
N ASN A 14 -14.46 2.55 -15.61
CA ASN A 14 -14.37 2.27 -14.17
C ASN A 14 -13.30 1.23 -13.83
N ASP A 15 -13.07 0.24 -14.69
CA ASP A 15 -12.07 -0.80 -14.45
C ASP A 15 -10.65 -0.31 -14.73
N VAL A 16 -10.49 0.57 -15.73
CA VAL A 16 -9.24 1.33 -15.93
C VAL A 16 -8.91 2.17 -14.70
N ILE A 17 -9.89 2.92 -14.16
CA ILE A 17 -9.71 3.74 -12.96
C ILE A 17 -9.35 2.88 -11.75
N LYS A 18 -10.04 1.75 -11.53
CA LYS A 18 -9.72 0.83 -10.41
C LYS A 18 -8.30 0.28 -10.52
N ARG A 19 -7.86 -0.13 -11.72
CA ARG A 19 -6.48 -0.59 -11.94
C ARG A 19 -5.47 0.53 -11.69
N PHE A 20 -5.79 1.76 -12.11
CA PHE A 20 -4.93 2.92 -11.86
C PHE A 20 -4.77 3.20 -10.38
N LYS A 21 -5.89 3.25 -9.64
CA LYS A 21 -5.87 3.40 -8.17
C LYS A 21 -5.05 2.29 -7.50
N ARG A 22 -5.19 1.04 -7.94
CA ARG A 22 -4.37 -0.08 -7.42
C ARG A 22 -2.88 0.14 -7.69
N ALA A 23 -2.48 0.48 -8.91
CA ALA A 23 -1.08 0.74 -9.26
C ALA A 23 -0.49 1.91 -8.45
N VAL A 24 -1.24 3.01 -8.30
CA VAL A 24 -0.86 4.16 -7.47
C VAL A 24 -0.59 3.74 -6.03
N THR A 25 -1.45 2.89 -5.45
CA THR A 25 -1.27 2.40 -4.07
C THR A 25 -0.12 1.39 -3.91
N GLN A 26 0.26 0.66 -4.96
CA GLN A 26 1.40 -0.26 -4.93
C GLN A 26 2.73 0.49 -4.94
N VAL A 27 2.83 1.56 -5.74
CA VAL A 27 4.04 2.37 -5.86
C VAL A 27 4.21 3.34 -4.69
N ASP A 28 3.12 3.64 -3.99
CA ASP A 28 3.02 4.56 -2.86
C ASP A 28 3.50 5.99 -3.21
N ILE A 29 3.20 6.41 -4.45
CA ILE A 29 3.73 7.66 -5.03
C ILE A 29 3.24 8.91 -4.30
N VAL A 30 2.02 8.87 -3.77
CA VAL A 30 1.42 10.00 -3.03
C VAL A 30 2.14 10.21 -1.72
N GLN A 31 2.44 9.13 -0.98
CA GLN A 31 3.17 9.24 0.29
C GLN A 31 4.59 9.72 0.05
N LYS A 32 5.28 9.16 -0.96
CA LYS A 32 6.62 9.62 -1.37
C LYS A 32 6.65 11.10 -1.75
N ALA A 33 5.63 11.59 -2.46
CA ALA A 33 5.55 13.01 -2.82
C ALA A 33 5.35 13.90 -1.57
N LYS A 34 4.53 13.47 -0.61
CA LYS A 34 4.35 14.19 0.67
C LYS A 34 5.61 14.19 1.52
N ASP A 35 6.28 13.06 1.62
CA ASP A 35 7.53 12.91 2.38
C ASP A 35 8.67 13.75 1.76
N ALA A 36 8.64 13.96 0.44
CA ALA A 36 9.59 14.79 -0.28
C ALA A 36 9.25 16.30 -0.26
N ALA A 37 8.02 16.67 0.12
CA ALA A 37 7.57 18.06 0.12
C ALA A 37 8.28 18.91 1.19
N PHE A 38 8.72 18.29 2.28
CA PHE A 38 9.40 18.95 3.39
C PHE A 38 10.63 18.16 3.82
N PHE A 39 11.62 18.86 4.37
CA PHE A 39 12.77 18.18 4.96
C PHE A 39 12.34 17.39 6.21
N ILE A 40 12.62 16.09 6.19
CA ILE A 40 12.43 15.19 7.33
C ILE A 40 13.78 14.56 7.66
N SER A 41 14.20 14.62 8.92
CA SER A 41 15.44 14.00 9.35
C SER A 41 15.42 12.48 9.15
N LYS A 42 16.57 11.88 8.83
CA LYS A 42 16.70 10.42 8.68
C LYS A 42 16.26 9.66 9.94
N ALA A 43 16.39 10.27 11.13
CA ALA A 43 15.93 9.68 12.38
C ALA A 43 14.39 9.63 12.44
N SER A 44 13.71 10.73 12.11
CA SER A 44 12.26 10.81 12.06
C SER A 44 11.67 9.83 11.04
N MET A 45 12.26 9.75 9.84
CA MET A 45 11.85 8.80 8.80
C MET A 45 11.96 7.34 9.26
N ARG A 46 13.05 6.97 9.95
CA ARG A 46 13.21 5.62 10.54
C ARG A 46 12.19 5.34 11.63
N ALA A 47 11.87 6.34 12.45
CA ALA A 47 10.86 6.22 13.50
C ALA A 47 9.46 5.98 12.91
N SER A 48 9.05 6.75 11.90
CA SER A 48 7.76 6.56 11.21
C SER A 48 7.68 5.16 10.59
N LYS A 49 8.72 4.73 9.86
CA LYS A 49 8.76 3.39 9.25
C LYS A 49 8.62 2.30 10.31
N ARG A 50 9.31 2.43 11.44
CA ARG A 50 9.21 1.47 12.56
C ARG A 50 7.78 1.41 13.13
N MET A 51 7.14 2.57 13.30
CA MET A 51 5.75 2.65 13.77
C MET A 51 4.79 1.96 12.81
N ASP A 52 4.92 2.20 11.50
CA ASP A 52 4.09 1.59 10.48
C ASP A 52 4.25 0.07 10.43
N MET A 53 5.50 -0.42 10.49
CA MET A 53 5.77 -1.86 10.57
C MET A 53 5.14 -2.49 11.81
N ASN A 54 5.25 -1.85 12.97
CA ASN A 54 4.65 -2.35 14.20
C ASN A 54 3.12 -2.39 14.12
N ARG A 55 2.50 -1.37 13.52
CA ARG A 55 1.06 -1.31 13.29
C ARG A 55 0.61 -2.42 12.35
N LEU A 56 1.34 -2.67 11.25
CA LEU A 56 1.07 -3.77 10.32
C LEU A 56 1.20 -5.14 11.01
N ARG A 57 2.24 -5.36 11.81
CA ARG A 57 2.41 -6.60 12.61
C ARG A 57 1.26 -6.82 13.58
N ARG A 58 0.83 -5.78 14.30
CA ARG A 58 -0.34 -5.84 15.20
C ARG A 58 -1.61 -6.21 14.43
N ARG A 59 -1.83 -5.59 13.27
CA ARG A 59 -2.98 -5.87 12.41
C ARG A 59 -2.97 -7.30 11.87
N ALA A 60 -1.81 -7.78 11.40
CA ALA A 60 -1.64 -9.16 10.92
C ALA A 60 -2.01 -10.18 12.00
N ARG A 61 -1.51 -9.98 13.23
CA ARG A 61 -1.84 -10.85 14.37
C ARG A 61 -3.31 -10.81 14.75
N SER A 62 -3.92 -9.62 14.75
CA SER A 62 -5.35 -9.46 15.03
C SER A 62 -6.21 -10.18 13.99
N LEU A 63 -5.90 -10.00 12.70
CA LEU A 63 -6.64 -10.63 11.60
C LEU A 63 -6.51 -12.16 11.61
N LYS A 64 -5.34 -12.71 11.94
CA LYS A 64 -5.15 -14.17 12.08
C LYS A 64 -6.02 -14.80 13.17
N ARG A 65 -6.48 -14.02 14.15
CA ARG A 65 -7.35 -14.51 15.24
C ARG A 65 -8.84 -14.47 14.89
N MET A 66 -9.22 -13.83 13.78
CA MET A 66 -10.61 -13.71 13.35
C MET A 66 -11.00 -14.88 12.45
N LYS A 67 -12.15 -15.51 12.70
CA LYS A 67 -12.59 -16.73 12.00
C LYS A 67 -12.98 -16.52 10.52
N ASN A 68 -13.28 -15.29 10.09
CA ASN A 68 -13.84 -14.99 8.76
C ASN A 68 -13.00 -13.97 7.97
N VAL A 69 -11.67 -14.05 8.06
CA VAL A 69 -10.80 -13.14 7.30
C VAL A 69 -10.40 -13.80 5.98
N SER A 70 -10.57 -13.04 4.89
CA SER A 70 -10.06 -13.45 3.58
C SER A 70 -8.55 -13.67 3.62
N GLU A 71 -8.10 -14.86 3.21
CA GLU A 71 -6.68 -15.22 3.11
C GLU A 71 -5.88 -14.23 2.28
N LEU A 72 -6.50 -13.70 1.24
CA LEU A 72 -5.92 -12.71 0.33
C LEU A 72 -5.59 -11.39 1.05
N SER A 73 -6.35 -11.04 2.09
CA SER A 73 -6.04 -9.88 2.94
C SER A 73 -4.85 -10.13 3.87
N LEU A 74 -4.68 -11.36 4.35
CA LEU A 74 -3.53 -11.77 5.16
C LEU A 74 -2.25 -11.82 4.32
N GLN A 75 -2.32 -12.40 3.12
CA GLN A 75 -1.20 -12.43 2.16
C GLN A 75 -0.71 -11.01 1.86
N ARG A 76 -1.60 -10.10 1.46
CA ARG A 76 -1.23 -8.69 1.17
C ARG A 76 -0.58 -7.96 2.35
N ILE A 77 -0.94 -8.30 3.59
CA ILE A 77 -0.31 -7.70 4.77
C ILE A 77 1.07 -8.32 5.00
N ASN A 78 1.22 -9.63 4.82
CA ASN A 78 2.52 -10.29 4.90
C ASN A 78 3.48 -9.81 3.81
N ASP A 79 3.00 -9.63 2.58
CA ASP A 79 3.79 -9.08 1.45
C ASP A 79 4.29 -7.65 1.72
N ARG A 80 3.66 -6.91 2.63
CA ARG A 80 4.13 -5.59 3.08
C ARG A 80 5.06 -5.65 4.29
N LEU A 81 5.09 -6.78 4.99
CA LEU A 81 5.96 -7.02 6.15
C LEU A 81 7.35 -7.54 5.75
N HIS A 82 7.44 -8.21 4.60
CA HIS A 82 8.65 -8.75 4.00
C HIS A 82 9.15 -7.84 2.87
#